data_AF-A0A838DEX0-F1
#
_entry.id   AF-A0A838DEX0-F1
#
_cell.length_a   1.000
_cell.length_b   1.000
_cell.length_c   1.000
_cell.angle_alpha   90.00
_cell.angle_beta   90.00
_cell.angle_gamma   90.00
#
_symmetry.space_group_name_H-M   'P 1'
#
loop_
_entity.id
_entity.type
_entity.pdbx_description
1 polymer ?
#
loop_
_entity_poly.entity_id
_entity_poly.type
_entity_poly.pdbx_seq_one_letter_code
_entity_poly.pdbx_strand_id
1 'polypeptide(L)' 'MSTVEEIKTAIDRLSPRERCELNALLHPFDDDEWDKQMRADAEPGGKLHKLMLEADAEAKAGRLREFPTPREE' A
#
# COMPACT_ATOMS: atom_id res chain seq x y z
N MET A 1 4.76 -5.67 36.47
CA MET A 1 4.20 -5.59 35.11
C MET A 1 4.78 -4.37 34.45
N SER A 2 5.26 -4.50 33.22
CA SER A 2 5.69 -3.37 32.41
C SER A 2 4.49 -2.80 31.64
N THR A 3 4.59 -1.53 31.26
CA THR A 3 3.60 -0.87 30.38
C THR A 3 3.39 -1.64 29.08
N VAL A 4 4.43 -2.31 28.55
CA VAL A 4 4.33 -3.13 27.33
C VAL A 4 3.51 -4.40 27.57
N GLU A 5 3.62 -5.03 28.75
CA GLU A 5 2.83 -6.21 29.11
C GLU A 5 1.34 -5.86 29.29
N GLU A 6 1.04 -4.67 29.84
CA GLU A 6 -0.32 -4.15 29.95
C GLU A 6 -0.97 -3.93 28.59
N ILE A 7 -0.23 -3.32 27.66
CA ILE A 7 -0.70 -3.08 26.29
C ILE A 7 -0.95 -4.41 25.56
N LYS A 8 -0.04 -5.39 25.66
CA LYS A 8 -0.25 -6.73 25.07
C LYS A 8 -1.52 -7.39 25.57
N THR A 9 -1.77 -7.31 26.87
CA THR A 9 -3.00 -7.87 27.49
C THR A 9 -4.26 -7.12 27.03
N ALA A 10 -4.17 -5.81 26.81
CA ALA A 10 -5.28 -5.01 26.32
C ALA A 10 -5.62 -5.32 24.84
N ILE A 11 -4.60 -5.59 24.00
CA ILE A 11 -4.76 -5.93 22.58
C ILE A 11 -5.69 -7.14 22.38
N ASP A 12 -5.61 -8.13 23.26
CA ASP A 12 -6.44 -9.35 23.18
C ASP A 12 -7.94 -9.08 23.32
N ARG A 13 -8.33 -7.94 23.91
CA ARG A 13 -9.72 -7.54 24.15
C ARG A 13 -10.27 -6.59 23.09
N LEU A 14 -9.43 -6.12 22.17
CA LEU A 14 -9.82 -5.16 21.15
C LEU A 14 -10.66 -5.80 20.05
N SER A 15 -11.71 -5.09 19.64
CA SER A 15 -12.45 -5.36 18.42
C SER A 15 -11.57 -5.17 17.18
N PRO A 16 -11.95 -5.74 16.00
CA PRO A 16 -11.22 -5.52 14.76
C PRO A 16 -11.02 -4.04 14.41
N ARG A 17 -12.01 -3.19 14.71
CA ARG A 17 -11.94 -1.75 14.49
C ARG A 17 -10.90 -1.08 15.39
N GLU A 18 -10.92 -1.37 16.69
CA GLU A 18 -9.97 -0.80 17.65
C GLU A 18 -8.54 -1.28 17.36
N ARG A 19 -8.37 -2.49 16.81
CA ARG A 19 -7.07 -2.98 16.31
C ARG A 19 -6.57 -2.15 15.13
N CYS A 20 -7.44 -1.78 14.18
CA CYS A 20 -7.06 -0.90 13.08
C CYS A 20 -6.67 0.51 13.56
N GLU A 21 -7.43 1.06 14.51
CA GLU A 21 -7.14 2.36 15.12
C GLU A 21 -5.80 2.35 15.87
N LEU A 22 -5.53 1.28 16.64
CA LEU A 22 -4.23 1.08 17.29
C LEU A 22 -3.09 0.90 16.29
N ASN A 23 -3.32 0.16 15.21
CA ASN A 23 -2.31 -0.02 14.16
C ASN A 23 -1.96 1.31 13.48
N ALA A 24 -2.95 2.16 13.19
CA ALA A 24 -2.73 3.50 12.65
C ALA A 24 -2.00 4.44 13.63
N LEU A 25 -2.19 4.25 14.95
CA LEU A 25 -1.46 4.99 15.97
C LEU A 25 0.01 4.55 16.10
N LEU A 26 0.26 3.24 16.05
CA LEU A 26 1.61 2.65 16.21
C LEU A 26 2.45 2.78 14.94
N HIS A 27 1.78 2.78 13.78
CA HIS A 27 2.37 3.06 12.48
C HIS A 27 1.79 4.38 11.98
N PRO A 28 2.28 5.55 12.46
CA PRO A 28 2.19 6.72 11.61
C PRO A 28 2.92 6.30 10.33
N PHE A 29 2.17 6.14 9.24
CA PHE A 29 2.74 5.89 7.92
C PHE A 29 3.48 7.17 7.51
N ASP A 30 4.62 7.44 8.14
CA ASP A 30 5.62 8.31 7.55
C ASP A 30 6.01 7.61 6.26
N ASP A 31 5.86 8.33 5.15
CA ASP A 31 6.36 7.89 3.85
C ASP A 31 7.79 7.40 4.09
N ASP A 32 8.02 6.09 3.94
CA ASP A 32 9.36 5.58 4.04
C ASP A 32 10.15 6.00 2.79
N GLU A 33 11.44 5.68 2.74
CA GLU A 33 12.26 6.08 1.58
C GLU A 33 11.74 5.47 0.27
N TRP A 34 11.07 4.32 0.34
CA TRP A 34 10.46 3.69 -0.81
C TRP A 34 9.19 4.44 -1.26
N ASP A 35 8.33 4.86 -0.34
CA ASP A 35 7.15 5.69 -0.65
C ASP A 35 7.54 7.03 -1.30
N LYS A 36 8.57 7.69 -0.77
CA LYS A 36 9.11 8.94 -1.35
C LYS A 36 9.67 8.71 -2.74
N GLN A 37 10.41 7.63 -2.94
CA GLN A 37 10.99 7.29 -4.23
C GLN A 37 9.90 6.95 -5.26
N MET A 38 8.88 6.17 -4.88
CA MET A 38 7.74 5.85 -5.73
C MET A 38 7.00 7.11 -6.18
N ARG A 39 6.83 8.08 -5.27
CA ARG A 39 6.22 9.38 -5.58
C ARG A 39 7.04 10.17 -6.59
N ALA A 40 8.34 10.31 -6.35
CA ALA A 40 9.25 11.01 -7.27
C ALA A 40 9.31 10.33 -8.65
N ASP A 41 9.32 9.00 -8.69
CA ASP A 41 9.33 8.26 -9.95
C ASP A 41 8.01 8.43 -10.73
N ALA A 42 6.90 8.71 -10.06
CA ALA A 42 5.58 8.96 -10.67
C ALA A 42 5.38 10.41 -11.16
N GLU A 43 6.24 11.35 -10.75
CA GLU A 43 6.16 12.75 -11.21
C GLU A 43 6.41 12.89 -12.73
N PRO A 44 5.91 13.96 -13.37
CA PRO A 44 6.13 14.19 -14.80
C PRO A 44 7.60 14.12 -15.21
N GLY A 45 7.92 13.23 -16.16
CA GLY A 45 9.29 12.97 -16.60
C GLY A 45 10.04 11.90 -15.80
N GLY A 46 9.49 11.48 -14.66
CA GLY A 46 9.95 10.39 -13.82
C GLY A 46 9.83 9.01 -14.50
N LYS A 47 10.49 8.01 -13.89
CA LYS A 47 10.58 6.66 -14.46
C LYS A 47 9.22 5.99 -14.61
N LEU A 48 8.38 6.05 -13.58
CA LEU A 48 7.05 5.46 -13.62
C LEU A 48 6.10 6.28 -14.49
N HIS A 49 6.27 7.61 -14.54
CA HIS A 49 5.44 8.44 -15.41
C HIS A 49 5.51 8.02 -16.89
N LYS A 50 6.70 7.68 -17.38
CA LYS A 50 6.87 7.16 -18.75
C LYS A 50 6.10 5.86 -18.98
N LEU A 51 6.18 4.93 -18.01
CA LEU A 51 5.45 3.65 -18.07
C LEU A 51 3.93 3.86 -18.02
N MET A 52 3.45 4.84 -17.25
CA MET A 52 2.02 5.20 -17.21
C MET A 52 1.53 5.71 -18.58
N LEU A 53 2.31 6.58 -19.23
CA LEU A 53 1.97 7.08 -20.58
C LEU A 53 1.94 5.96 -21.62
N GLU A 54 2.90 5.04 -21.57
CA GLU A 54 2.93 3.86 -22.44
C GLU A 54 1.71 2.97 -22.19
N ALA A 55 1.41 2.65 -20.93
CA ALA A 55 0.26 1.84 -20.57
C ALA A 55 -1.07 2.46 -21.05
N ASP A 56 -1.24 3.77 -20.88
CA ASP A 56 -2.42 4.50 -21.37
C ASP A 56 -2.53 4.47 -22.90
N ALA A 57 -1.41 4.55 -23.62
CA ALA A 57 -1.39 4.46 -25.07
C ALA A 57 -1.77 3.06 -25.58
N GLU A 58 -1.24 2.01 -24.94
CA GLU A 58 -1.58 0.61 -25.22
C GLU A 58 -3.06 0.32 -24.92
N ALA A 59 -3.59 0.88 -23.82
CA ALA A 59 -5.00 0.81 -23.45
C ALA A 59 -5.90 1.42 -24.51
N LYS A 60 -5.59 2.65 -24.93
CA LYS A 60 -6.33 3.36 -25.99
C LYS A 60 -6.26 2.64 -27.33
N ALA A 61 -5.16 1.93 -27.59
CA ALA A 61 -4.99 1.14 -28.79
C ALA A 61 -5.62 -0.26 -28.73
N GLY A 62 -6.22 -0.64 -27.60
CA GLY A 62 -6.87 -1.94 -27.44
C GLY A 62 -5.88 -3.12 -27.42
N ARG A 63 -4.62 -2.89 -27.03
CA ARG A 63 -3.56 -3.92 -27.02
C ARG A 63 -3.34 -4.58 -25.66
N LEU A 64 -4.15 -4.25 -24.66
CA LEU A 64 -4.08 -4.87 -23.34
C LEU A 64 -4.51 -6.34 -23.41
N ARG A 65 -3.91 -7.14 -22.55
CA ARG A 65 -4.31 -8.53 -22.34
C ARG A 65 -5.44 -8.56 -21.31
N GLU A 66 -6.29 -9.59 -21.40
CA GLU A 66 -7.27 -9.83 -20.35
C GLU A 66 -6.57 -10.09 -19.01
N PHE A 67 -7.19 -9.62 -17.93
CA PHE A 67 -6.67 -9.85 -16.59
C PHE A 67 -6.71 -11.36 -16.31
N PRO A 68 -5.64 -11.96 -15.77
CA PRO A 68 -5.61 -13.39 -15.53
C PRO A 68 -6.73 -13.79 -14.56
N THR A 69 -7.39 -14.91 -14.84
CA THR A 69 -8.27 -15.53 -13.84
C THR A 69 -7.43 -15.95 -12.64
N PRO A 70 -7.95 -15.80 -11.40
CA PRO A 70 -7.31 -16.38 -10.23
C PRO A 70 -7.01 -17.86 -10.49
N ARG A 71 -5.81 -18.30 -10.10
CA ARG A 71 -5.44 -19.72 -10.21
C ARG A 71 -6.39 -20.52 -9.33
N GLU A 72 -7.12 -21.48 -9.90
CA GLU A 72 -7.89 -22.45 -9.10
C GLU A 72 -6.87 -23.26 -8.27
N GLU A 73 -7.02 -23.22 -6.94
CA GLU A 73 -6.20 -23.98 -5.98
C GLU A 73 -6.60 -25.46 -5.90
#